data_AF-F0W0Y3-F1
#
_entry.id   AF-F0W0Y3-F1
#
_cell.length_a   1.000
_cell.length_b   1.000
_cell.length_c   1.000
_cell.angle_alpha   90.00
_cell.angle_beta   90.00
_cell.angle_gamma   90.00
#
_symmetry.space_group_name_H-M   'P 1'
#
loop_
_entity.id
_entity.type
_entity.pdbx_description
1 polymer ?
#
loop_
_entity_poly.entity_id
_entity_poly.type
_entity_poly.pdbx_seq_one_letter_code
_entity_poly.pdbx_strand_id
1 'polypeptide(L)'
;MLDKLVAFVKENRHRALSGLERMDILLLHGYLRYEHGEKQKKLGVGRKIEAPRISQTIAKMLHRTEQLVKEVWADYLRNKPIIPNIIAGNRAVVPGCRYFINELRQFVRDRSETRTRTVAKDVLGYFATRQFLQLDHSNKATMKAGLRAVQRVLISNGYKRGKKKGSQPYRLKAEIMLKRDNYVMRILQENKNKTRRKLYMDESYIHQSYCRHDDSLYDPNDEQDLTTIGKHKGRRYCF
;
A
#
# COMPACT_ATOMS: atom_id res chain seq x y z
N MET A 1 17.00 37.34 29.45
CA MET A 1 15.54 37.14 29.57
C MET A 1 14.92 36.80 28.21
N LEU A 2 15.21 37.60 27.17
CA LEU A 2 14.75 37.35 25.80
C LEU A 2 15.14 35.95 25.27
N ASP A 3 16.37 35.50 25.46
CA ASP A 3 16.82 34.19 24.95
C ASP A 3 16.08 33.00 25.58
N LYS A 4 15.71 33.11 26.87
CA LYS A 4 14.93 32.09 27.57
C LYS A 4 13.50 32.00 27.02
N LEU A 5 12.90 33.14 26.70
CA LEU A 5 11.57 33.20 26.06
C LEU A 5 11.61 32.66 24.63
N VAL A 6 12.64 33.00 23.86
CA VAL A 6 12.82 32.48 22.49
C VAL A 6 13.00 30.96 22.50
N ALA A 7 13.75 30.42 23.46
CA ALA A 7 13.90 28.96 23.63
C ALA A 7 12.55 28.29 23.93
N PHE A 8 11.82 28.79 24.93
CA PHE A 8 10.49 28.28 25.29
C PHE A 8 9.52 28.30 24.11
N VAL A 9 9.51 29.38 23.32
CA VAL A 9 8.66 29.52 22.14
C VAL A 9 9.08 28.55 21.03
N LYS A 10 10.38 28.29 20.85
CA LYS A 10 10.87 27.31 19.86
C LYS A 10 10.51 25.87 20.23
N GLU A 11 10.52 25.53 21.52
CA GLU A 11 10.17 24.20 22.02
C GLU A 11 8.68 23.88 21.85
N ASN A 12 7.81 24.86 22.11
CA ASN A 12 6.36 24.68 22.04
C ASN A 12 5.77 24.85 20.62
N ARG A 13 6.55 25.36 19.67
CA ARG A 13 6.09 25.56 18.29
C ARG A 13 6.13 24.26 17.51
N HIS A 14 5.05 23.98 16.78
CA HIS A 14 5.04 22.90 15.80
C HIS A 14 6.04 23.17 14.66
N ARG A 15 6.59 22.08 14.11
CA ARG A 15 7.52 22.13 12.97
C ARG A 15 6.85 22.71 11.73
N ALA A 16 5.57 22.43 11.53
CA ALA A 16 4.76 23.00 10.46
C ALA A 16 4.15 24.34 10.89
N LEU A 17 4.09 25.30 9.96
CA LEU A 17 3.54 26.63 10.20
C LEU A 17 2.00 26.56 10.33
N SER A 18 1.46 27.06 11.43
CA SER A 18 0.01 27.12 11.64
C SER A 18 -0.65 28.14 10.70
N GLY A 19 -1.96 27.99 10.46
CA GLY A 19 -2.73 28.96 9.68
C GLY A 19 -2.67 30.36 10.29
N LEU A 20 -2.78 30.47 11.62
CA LEU A 20 -2.68 31.75 12.34
C LEU A 20 -1.28 32.38 12.17
N GLU A 21 -0.22 31.60 12.30
CA GLU A 21 1.15 32.10 12.11
C GLU A 21 1.38 32.59 10.66
N ARG A 22 0.74 31.98 9.65
CA ARG A 22 0.76 32.50 8.28
C ARG A 22 0.09 33.86 8.16
N MET A 23 -1.05 34.05 8.84
CA MET A 23 -1.77 35.33 8.86
C MET A 23 -0.92 36.42 9.51
N ASP A 24 -0.26 36.12 10.64
CA ASP A 24 0.61 37.07 11.33
C ASP A 24 1.79 37.51 10.46
N ILE A 25 2.43 36.57 9.74
CA ILE A 25 3.50 36.87 8.78
C ILE A 25 3.01 37.82 7.68
N LEU A 26 1.79 37.60 7.16
CA LEU A 26 1.22 38.43 6.10
C LEU A 26 0.82 39.81 6.60
N LEU A 27 0.25 39.89 7.81
CA LEU A 27 -0.09 41.15 8.45
C LEU A 27 1.16 42.02 8.64
N LEU A 28 2.25 41.43 9.15
CA LEU A 28 3.53 42.13 9.29
C LEU A 28 4.11 42.57 7.95
N HIS A 29 3.97 41.75 6.90
CA HIS A 29 4.34 42.13 5.55
C HIS A 29 3.55 43.34 5.04
N GLY A 30 2.23 43.35 5.25
CA GLY A 30 1.36 44.47 4.87
C GLY A 30 1.71 45.75 5.62
N TYR A 31 1.85 45.66 6.94
CA TYR A 31 2.18 46.80 7.81
C TYR A 31 3.53 47.43 7.44
N LEU A 32 4.60 46.65 7.34
CA LEU A 32 5.93 47.18 7.04
C LEU A 32 6.05 47.76 5.62
N ARG A 33 5.29 47.23 4.65
CA ARG A 33 5.20 47.79 3.30
C ARG A 33 4.43 49.11 3.30
N TYR A 34 3.33 49.19 4.06
CA TYR A 34 2.55 50.40 4.21
C TYR A 34 3.36 51.53 4.85
N GLU A 35 4.05 51.27 5.96
CA GLU A 35 4.91 52.26 6.61
C GLU A 35 6.03 52.76 5.69
N HIS A 36 6.62 51.87 4.88
CA HIS A 36 7.63 52.28 3.91
C HIS A 36 7.05 53.18 2.83
N GLY A 37 5.85 52.87 2.31
CA GLY A 37 5.15 53.71 1.35
C GLY A 37 4.79 55.09 1.90
N GLU A 38 4.33 55.17 3.15
CA GLU A 38 4.04 56.44 3.82
C GLU A 38 5.31 57.29 4.03
N LYS A 39 6.43 56.66 4.40
CA LYS A 39 7.74 57.34 4.46
C LYS A 39 8.18 57.84 3.10
N GLN A 40 7.95 57.08 2.02
CA GLN A 40 8.26 57.51 0.65
C GLN A 40 7.42 58.71 0.21
N LYS A 41 6.12 58.73 0.51
CA LYS A 41 5.23 59.87 0.19
C LYS A 41 5.68 61.17 0.87
N LYS A 42 6.18 61.09 2.11
CA LYS A 42 6.64 62.25 2.89
C LYS A 42 7.94 62.89 2.36
N LEU A 43 8.74 62.17 1.57
CA LEU A 43 10.05 62.64 1.07
C LEU A 43 9.99 63.46 -0.22
N GLY A 44 8.80 63.64 -0.81
CA GLY A 44 8.59 64.43 -2.02
C GLY A 44 8.96 63.68 -3.32
N VAL A 45 8.38 64.13 -4.43
CA VAL A 45 8.54 63.53 -5.76
C VAL A 45 10.01 63.65 -6.21
N GLY A 46 10.67 62.50 -6.43
CA GLY A 46 12.04 62.43 -7.00
C GLY A 46 13.11 61.81 -6.09
N ARG A 47 12.88 61.68 -4.77
CA ARG A 47 13.79 61.01 -3.84
C ARG A 47 13.29 59.60 -3.51
N LYS A 48 14.04 58.55 -3.87
CA LYS A 48 13.70 57.15 -3.57
C LYS A 48 14.38 56.71 -2.27
N ILE A 49 13.60 56.20 -1.31
CA ILE A 49 14.15 55.43 -0.19
C ILE A 49 14.61 54.07 -0.72
N GLU A 50 15.78 53.61 -0.26
CA GLU A 50 16.26 52.24 -0.50
C GLU A 50 15.19 51.21 -0.12
N ALA A 51 15.10 50.12 -0.88
CA ALA A 51 14.13 49.07 -0.64
C ALA A 51 14.40 48.37 0.70
N PRO A 52 13.47 48.41 1.67
CA PRO A 52 13.69 47.82 2.97
C PRO A 52 13.72 46.30 2.85
N ARG A 53 14.63 45.66 3.59
CA ARG A 53 14.71 44.21 3.70
C ARG A 53 13.62 43.63 4.61
N ILE A 54 12.35 43.86 4.24
CA ILE A 54 11.16 43.56 5.04
C ILE A 54 11.13 42.09 5.49
N SER A 55 11.40 41.15 4.58
CA SER A 55 11.41 39.72 4.92
C SER A 55 12.48 39.36 5.97
N GLN A 56 13.62 40.05 5.98
CA GLN A 56 14.67 39.83 6.98
C GLN A 56 14.25 40.35 8.35
N THR A 57 13.62 41.52 8.39
CA THR A 57 13.10 42.11 9.63
C THR A 57 12.04 41.21 10.26
N ILE A 58 11.09 40.71 9.46
CA ILE A 58 10.04 39.79 9.93
C ILE A 58 10.65 38.46 10.40
N ALA A 59 11.61 37.91 9.67
CA ALA A 59 12.31 36.69 10.05
C ALA A 59 13.00 36.83 11.43
N LYS A 60 13.62 37.99 11.69
CA LYS A 60 14.21 38.32 13.00
C LYS A 60 13.15 38.46 14.09
N MET A 61 12.06 39.19 13.83
CA MET A 61 10.97 39.41 14.79
C MET A 61 10.26 38.12 15.20
N LEU A 62 10.01 37.22 14.24
CA LEU A 62 9.29 35.97 14.48
C LEU A 62 10.22 34.79 14.79
N HIS A 63 11.54 34.97 14.75
CA HIS A 63 12.54 33.92 14.86
C HIS A 63 12.29 32.74 13.89
N ARG A 64 12.00 33.06 12.62
CA ARG A 64 11.80 32.10 11.52
C ARG A 64 12.86 32.32 10.43
N THR A 65 12.99 31.35 9.52
CA THR A 65 13.91 31.48 8.39
C THR A 65 13.37 32.50 7.37
N GLU A 66 14.27 33.30 6.78
CA GLU A 66 13.90 34.30 5.77
C GLU A 66 13.24 33.66 4.54
N GLN A 67 13.70 32.47 4.15
CA GLN A 67 13.14 31.69 3.03
C GLN A 67 11.66 31.40 3.24
N LEU A 68 11.29 30.92 4.44
CA LEU A 68 9.91 30.56 4.77
C LEU A 68 8.99 31.79 4.76
N VAL A 69 9.47 32.94 5.25
CA VAL A 69 8.72 34.21 5.20
C VAL A 69 8.48 34.65 3.75
N LYS A 70 9.49 34.54 2.87
CA LYS A 70 9.35 34.84 1.43
C LYS A 70 8.37 33.89 0.74
N GLU A 71 8.42 32.60 1.07
CA GLU A 71 7.50 31.59 0.52
C GLU A 71 6.05 31.90 0.89
N VAL A 72 5.77 32.23 2.15
CA VAL A 72 4.41 32.58 2.61
C VAL A 72 3.88 33.81 1.86
N TRP A 73 4.71 34.84 1.67
CA TRP A 73 4.33 36.02 0.90
C TRP A 73 4.07 35.69 -0.58
N ALA A 74 4.93 34.88 -1.19
CA ALA A 74 4.78 34.47 -2.58
C ALA A 74 3.55 33.58 -2.80
N ASP A 75 3.25 32.69 -1.86
CA ASP A 75 2.04 31.87 -1.86
C ASP A 75 0.77 32.71 -1.77
N TYR A 76 0.77 33.74 -0.92
CA TYR A 76 -0.35 34.68 -0.83
C TYR A 76 -0.60 35.41 -2.16
N LEU A 77 0.45 35.92 -2.79
CA LEU A 77 0.35 36.60 -4.09
C LEU A 77 -0.16 35.68 -5.21
N ARG A 78 0.23 34.40 -5.20
CA ARG A 78 -0.19 33.42 -6.20
C ARG A 78 -1.62 32.93 -5.99
N ASN A 79 -1.96 32.54 -4.78
CA ASN A 79 -3.16 31.74 -4.54
C ASN A 79 -4.31 32.59 -3.97
N LYS A 80 -4.05 33.59 -3.11
CA LYS A 80 -4.99 34.37 -2.28
C LYS A 80 -5.60 33.69 -1.02
N PRO A 81 -6.23 32.50 -1.00
CA PRO A 81 -6.62 31.88 0.25
C PRO A 81 -5.42 31.19 0.89
N ILE A 82 -5.24 31.43 2.18
CA ILE A 82 -4.19 30.80 3.00
C ILE A 82 -4.75 29.47 3.47
N ILE A 83 -4.59 28.45 2.63
CA ILE A 83 -4.94 27.09 3.03
C ILE A 83 -3.90 26.69 4.09
N PRO A 84 -4.30 26.26 5.31
CA PRO A 84 -3.35 25.65 6.23
C PRO A 84 -2.65 24.52 5.48
N ASN A 85 -1.33 24.39 5.64
CA ASN A 85 -0.63 23.23 5.08
C ASN A 85 -1.19 22.00 5.80
N ILE A 86 -2.28 21.43 5.28
CA ILE A 86 -2.74 20.10 5.63
C ILE A 86 -1.55 19.26 5.22
N ILE A 87 -0.79 18.83 6.23
CA ILE A 87 0.31 17.89 6.07
C ILE A 87 -0.24 16.84 5.12
N ALA A 88 0.39 16.69 3.95
CA ALA A 88 0.03 15.66 3.01
C ALA A 88 0.32 14.33 3.71
N GLY A 89 -0.64 13.87 4.53
CA GLY A 89 -0.66 12.53 5.08
C GLY A 89 -0.51 11.62 3.88
N ASN A 90 0.45 10.71 3.96
CA ASN A 90 0.85 9.82 2.88
C ASN A 90 -0.40 9.27 2.15
N ARG A 91 -0.80 9.88 1.03
CA ARG A 91 -2.03 9.55 0.27
C ARG A 91 -2.00 8.14 -0.33
N ALA A 92 -0.87 7.44 -0.15
CA ALA A 92 -0.63 6.08 -0.59
C ALA A 92 -0.43 5.11 0.59
N VAL A 93 -0.93 5.41 1.79
CA VAL A 93 -0.98 4.44 2.89
C VAL A 93 -2.30 3.71 2.81
N VAL A 94 -2.22 2.45 2.41
CA VAL A 94 -3.31 1.49 2.56
C VAL A 94 -3.66 1.43 4.05
N PRO A 95 -4.93 1.68 4.45
CA PRO A 95 -5.31 1.63 5.85
C PRO A 95 -5.10 0.23 6.43
N GLY A 96 -4.29 0.09 7.47
CA GLY A 96 -4.09 -1.18 8.21
C GLY A 96 -5.27 -1.55 9.12
N CYS A 97 -6.47 -1.08 8.82
CA CYS A 97 -7.65 -1.28 9.65
C CYS A 97 -8.08 -2.75 9.66
N ARG A 98 -8.62 -3.24 10.79
CA ARG A 98 -9.11 -4.62 10.92
C ARG A 98 -10.14 -4.98 9.84
N TYR A 99 -10.99 -4.02 9.48
CA TYR A 99 -11.96 -4.16 8.40
C TYR A 99 -11.28 -4.43 7.04
N PHE A 100 -10.23 -3.67 6.71
CA PHE A 100 -9.45 -3.87 5.48
C PHE A 100 -8.80 -5.26 5.41
N ILE A 101 -8.25 -5.74 6.54
CA ILE A 101 -7.60 -7.06 6.62
C ILE A 101 -8.64 -8.18 6.46
N ASN A 102 -9.82 -8.04 7.06
CA ASN A 102 -10.90 -9.01 6.93
C ASN A 102 -11.39 -9.09 5.47
N GLU A 103 -11.60 -7.94 4.82
CA GLU A 103 -11.97 -7.85 3.41
C GLU A 103 -10.90 -8.46 2.50
N LEU A 104 -9.62 -8.19 2.76
CA LEU A 104 -8.51 -8.83 2.04
C LEU A 104 -8.56 -10.35 2.17
N ARG A 105 -8.77 -10.86 3.38
CA ARG A 105 -8.82 -12.31 3.64
C ARG A 105 -10.00 -12.94 2.92
N GLN A 106 -11.19 -12.34 2.98
CA GLN A 106 -12.37 -12.83 2.29
C GLN A 106 -12.17 -12.84 0.77
N PHE A 107 -11.62 -11.76 0.20
CA PHE A 107 -11.29 -11.70 -1.22
C PHE A 107 -10.34 -12.82 -1.67
N VAL A 108 -9.30 -13.11 -0.88
CA VAL A 108 -8.35 -14.19 -1.20
C VAL A 108 -9.03 -15.56 -1.11
N ARG A 109 -9.95 -15.77 -0.16
CA ARG A 109 -10.74 -17.01 -0.03
C ARG A 109 -11.68 -17.24 -1.20
N ASP A 110 -12.45 -16.24 -1.60
CA ASP A 110 -13.38 -16.34 -2.74
C ASP A 110 -12.63 -16.68 -4.04
N ARG A 111 -11.45 -16.08 -4.20
CA ARG A 111 -10.57 -16.36 -5.34
C ARG A 111 -9.90 -17.74 -5.24
N SER A 112 -9.53 -18.20 -4.04
CA SER A 112 -8.93 -19.52 -3.84
C SER A 112 -9.93 -20.65 -4.07
N GLU A 113 -11.19 -20.46 -3.67
CA GLU A 113 -12.31 -21.37 -3.94
C GLU A 113 -12.55 -21.53 -5.45
N THR A 114 -12.62 -20.41 -6.17
CA THR A 114 -12.78 -20.40 -7.63
C THR A 114 -11.51 -20.79 -8.40
N ARG A 115 -10.41 -21.09 -7.70
CA ARG A 115 -9.07 -21.35 -8.26
C ARG A 115 -8.62 -20.26 -9.22
N THR A 116 -9.02 -19.02 -8.99
CA THR A 116 -8.55 -17.90 -9.79
C THR A 116 -7.18 -17.46 -9.29
N ARG A 117 -6.27 -17.17 -10.22
CA ARG A 117 -4.92 -16.70 -9.85
C ARG A 117 -5.02 -15.33 -9.18
N THR A 118 -4.41 -15.19 -8.01
CA THR A 118 -4.41 -13.95 -7.21
C THR A 118 -3.02 -13.36 -7.10
N VAL A 119 -2.88 -12.09 -7.48
CA VAL A 119 -1.64 -11.33 -7.35
C VAL A 119 -1.92 -10.00 -6.65
N ALA A 120 -0.88 -9.35 -6.10
CA ALA A 120 -0.98 -8.02 -5.52
C ALA A 120 -1.63 -6.98 -6.46
N LYS A 121 -1.54 -7.16 -7.78
CA LYS A 121 -2.23 -6.32 -8.77
C LYS A 121 -3.75 -6.49 -8.71
N ASP A 122 -4.24 -7.72 -8.53
CA ASP A 122 -5.66 -8.00 -8.37
C ASP A 122 -6.20 -7.39 -7.08
N VAL A 123 -5.42 -7.50 -6.00
CA VAL A 123 -5.75 -6.89 -4.70
C VAL A 123 -5.84 -5.36 -4.82
N LEU A 124 -4.89 -4.74 -5.52
CA LEU A 124 -4.91 -3.30 -5.80
C LEU A 124 -6.19 -2.88 -6.55
N GLY A 125 -6.56 -3.63 -7.60
CA GLY A 125 -7.77 -3.38 -8.38
C GLY A 125 -9.04 -3.51 -7.54
N TYR A 126 -9.14 -4.57 -6.73
CA TYR A 126 -10.29 -4.80 -5.84
C TYR A 126 -10.52 -3.64 -4.86
N PHE A 127 -9.45 -3.16 -4.22
CA PHE A 127 -9.54 -2.04 -3.27
C PHE A 127 -9.72 -0.68 -3.92
N ALA A 128 -9.26 -0.50 -5.16
CA ALA A 128 -9.56 0.69 -5.95
C ALA A 128 -11.06 0.76 -6.29
N THR A 129 -11.66 -0.36 -6.72
CA THR A 129 -13.10 -0.43 -7.02
C THR A 129 -13.97 -0.12 -5.80
N ARG A 130 -13.57 -0.59 -4.61
CA ARG A 130 -14.26 -0.32 -3.34
C ARG A 130 -13.90 1.02 -2.69
N GLN A 131 -13.18 1.90 -3.39
CA GLN A 131 -12.78 3.24 -2.95
C GLN A 131 -11.91 3.30 -1.67
N PHE A 132 -11.32 2.18 -1.23
CA PHE A 132 -10.34 2.18 -0.14
C PHE A 132 -9.03 2.88 -0.54
N LEU A 133 -8.74 2.91 -1.84
CA LEU A 133 -7.56 3.56 -2.41
C LEU A 133 -7.98 4.55 -3.48
N GLN A 134 -7.71 5.83 -3.25
CA GLN A 134 -7.84 6.87 -4.27
C GLN A 134 -6.60 6.80 -5.17
N LEU A 135 -6.73 6.07 -6.29
CA LEU A 135 -5.69 5.95 -7.29
C LEU A 135 -6.15 6.62 -8.58
N ASP A 136 -5.36 7.58 -9.05
CA ASP A 136 -5.45 8.03 -10.43
C ASP A 136 -4.89 6.94 -11.34
N HIS A 137 -5.75 6.35 -12.17
CA HIS A 137 -5.41 5.26 -13.09
C HIS A 137 -4.70 5.77 -14.35
N SER A 138 -4.78 7.08 -14.65
CA SER A 138 -4.08 7.72 -15.76
C SER A 138 -2.58 7.86 -15.45
N ASN A 139 -2.27 8.12 -14.18
CA ASN A 139 -0.90 8.33 -13.74
C ASN A 139 -0.18 7.01 -13.39
N LYS A 140 0.88 6.70 -14.14
CA LYS A 140 1.70 5.49 -13.92
C LYS A 140 2.42 5.50 -12.56
N ALA A 141 2.78 6.68 -12.05
CA ALA A 141 3.51 6.82 -10.79
C ALA A 141 2.63 6.50 -9.58
N THR A 142 1.39 6.98 -9.56
CA THR A 142 0.39 6.68 -8.51
C THR A 142 0.06 5.19 -8.48
N MET A 143 -0.13 4.56 -9.64
CA MET A 143 -0.35 3.12 -9.74
C MET A 143 0.82 2.30 -9.18
N LYS A 144 2.07 2.69 -9.51
CA LYS A 144 3.27 2.03 -8.98
C LYS A 144 3.38 2.21 -7.46
N ALA A 145 3.11 3.41 -6.95
CA ALA A 145 3.11 3.70 -5.52
C ALA A 145 2.03 2.89 -4.78
N GLY A 146 0.81 2.82 -5.32
CA GLY A 146 -0.28 2.00 -4.79
C GLY A 146 0.06 0.51 -4.76
N LEU A 147 0.62 -0.02 -5.84
CA LEU A 147 1.07 -1.41 -5.89
C LEU A 147 2.13 -1.71 -4.82
N ARG A 148 3.09 -0.80 -4.60
CA ARG A 148 4.09 -0.93 -3.54
C ARG A 148 3.48 -0.85 -2.15
N ALA A 149 2.46 -0.04 -1.95
CA ALA A 149 1.73 0.03 -0.69
C ALA A 149 1.01 -1.28 -0.39
N VAL A 150 0.28 -1.84 -1.37
CA VAL A 150 -0.38 -3.14 -1.23
C VAL A 150 0.64 -4.25 -0.96
N GLN A 151 1.74 -4.30 -1.71
CA GLN A 151 2.81 -5.28 -1.48
C GLN A 151 3.36 -5.22 -0.04
N ARG A 152 3.58 -4.02 0.49
CA ARG A 152 4.03 -3.85 1.89
C ARG A 152 3.01 -4.37 2.89
N VAL A 153 1.72 -4.10 2.68
CA VAL A 153 0.65 -4.58 3.56
C VAL A 153 0.51 -6.10 3.50
N LEU A 154 0.64 -6.71 2.32
CA LEU A 154 0.62 -8.16 2.18
C LEU A 154 1.78 -8.81 2.96
N ILE A 155 2.99 -8.26 2.81
CA ILE A 155 4.18 -8.76 3.52
C ILE A 155 4.03 -8.57 5.03
N SER A 156 3.55 -7.40 5.48
CA SER A 156 3.37 -7.13 6.91
C SER A 156 2.33 -8.03 7.57
N ASN A 157 1.30 -8.44 6.83
CA ASN A 157 0.29 -9.38 7.31
C ASN A 157 0.68 -10.86 7.11
N GLY A 158 1.90 -11.14 6.62
CA GLY A 158 2.43 -12.50 6.50
C GLY A 158 1.96 -13.29 5.27
N TYR A 159 1.29 -12.65 4.31
CA TYR A 159 0.88 -13.31 3.06
C TYR A 159 2.11 -13.75 2.26
N LYS A 160 2.02 -14.94 1.66
CA LYS A 160 3.07 -15.51 0.82
C LYS A 160 2.54 -15.75 -0.58
N ARG A 161 3.48 -15.82 -1.52
CA ARG A 161 3.21 -16.20 -2.90
C ARG A 161 3.89 -17.54 -3.18
N GLY A 162 3.18 -18.45 -3.82
CA GLY A 162 3.73 -19.75 -4.18
C GLY A 162 2.83 -20.92 -3.82
N LYS A 163 3.39 -22.13 -3.84
CA LYS A 163 2.67 -23.33 -3.39
C LYS A 163 2.47 -23.31 -1.88
N LYS A 164 1.22 -23.47 -1.43
CA LYS A 164 0.89 -23.71 -0.02
C LYS A 164 1.42 -25.08 0.38
N LYS A 165 2.21 -25.14 1.45
CA LYS A 165 2.63 -26.42 2.05
C LYS A 165 1.47 -26.91 2.92
N GLY A 166 1.08 -28.18 2.78
CA GLY A 166 0.15 -28.81 3.73
C GLY A 166 -1.20 -29.29 3.20
N SER A 167 -1.45 -29.30 1.89
CA SER A 167 -2.61 -30.10 1.41
C SER A 167 -2.34 -31.57 1.74
N GLN A 168 -3.21 -32.18 2.55
CA GLN A 168 -3.22 -33.61 2.84
C GLN A 168 -3.04 -34.37 1.52
N PRO A 169 -1.91 -35.07 1.30
CA PRO A 169 -1.70 -35.78 0.05
C PRO A 169 -2.86 -36.73 -0.14
N TYR A 170 -3.43 -36.77 -1.35
CA TYR A 170 -4.61 -37.55 -1.72
C TYR A 170 -4.62 -38.97 -1.10
N ARG A 171 -3.45 -39.60 -0.98
CA ARG A 171 -3.24 -40.93 -0.38
C ARG A 171 -3.59 -41.06 1.11
N LEU A 172 -3.65 -39.97 1.87
CA LEU A 172 -3.91 -39.95 3.32
C LEU A 172 -5.37 -39.67 3.67
N LYS A 173 -6.27 -39.50 2.68
CA LYS A 173 -7.71 -39.41 2.98
C LYS A 173 -8.24 -40.76 3.44
N ALA A 174 -9.02 -40.78 4.52
CA ALA A 174 -9.59 -42.00 5.11
C ALA A 174 -10.32 -42.89 4.09
N GLU A 175 -11.14 -42.28 3.21
CA GLU A 175 -11.85 -43.01 2.14
C GLU A 175 -10.91 -43.74 1.17
N ILE A 176 -9.75 -43.15 0.88
CA ILE A 176 -8.78 -43.71 -0.07
C ILE A 176 -7.94 -44.79 0.60
N MET A 177 -7.63 -44.64 1.88
CA MET A 177 -6.98 -45.69 2.67
C MET A 177 -7.84 -46.96 2.67
N LEU A 178 -9.13 -46.84 3.00
CA LEU A 178 -10.06 -47.99 2.97
C LEU A 178 -10.11 -48.67 1.60
N LYS A 179 -10.17 -47.89 0.51
CA LYS A 179 -10.16 -48.44 -0.85
C LYS A 179 -8.84 -49.13 -1.19
N ARG A 180 -7.70 -48.64 -0.69
CA ARG A 180 -6.38 -49.28 -0.89
C ARG A 180 -6.31 -50.60 -0.15
N ASP A 181 -6.75 -50.65 1.11
CA ASP A 181 -6.70 -51.86 1.92
C ASP A 181 -7.54 -52.97 1.28
N ASN A 182 -8.76 -52.64 0.85
CA ASN A 182 -9.62 -53.57 0.11
C ASN A 182 -8.98 -54.05 -1.20
N TYR A 183 -8.33 -53.16 -1.96
CA TYR A 183 -7.63 -53.53 -3.18
C TYR A 183 -6.46 -54.49 -2.92
N VAL A 184 -5.66 -54.21 -1.89
CA VAL A 184 -4.48 -55.01 -1.52
C VAL A 184 -4.91 -56.41 -1.08
N MET A 185 -5.93 -56.52 -0.22
CA MET A 185 -6.46 -57.81 0.22
C MET A 185 -6.92 -58.67 -0.97
N ARG A 186 -7.67 -58.05 -1.90
CA ARG A 186 -8.13 -58.73 -3.11
C ARG A 186 -6.96 -59.21 -4.00
N ILE A 187 -5.97 -58.35 -4.26
CA ILE A 187 -4.82 -58.69 -5.12
C ILE A 187 -3.94 -59.77 -4.49
N LEU A 188 -3.75 -59.75 -3.17
CA LEU A 188 -3.02 -60.79 -2.45
C LEU A 188 -3.72 -62.15 -2.58
N GLN A 189 -5.04 -62.19 -2.47
CA GLN A 189 -5.82 -63.41 -2.65
C GLN A 189 -5.74 -63.93 -4.09
N GLU A 190 -5.89 -63.06 -5.10
CA GLU A 190 -5.74 -63.43 -6.51
C GLU A 190 -4.32 -63.90 -6.87
N ASN A 191 -3.28 -63.29 -6.25
CA ASN A 191 -1.89 -63.72 -6.42
C ASN A 191 -1.64 -65.13 -5.87
N LYS A 192 -2.20 -65.45 -4.69
CA LYS A 192 -2.09 -66.80 -4.12
C LYS A 192 -2.68 -67.85 -5.06
N ASN A 193 -3.82 -67.53 -5.67
CA ASN A 193 -4.53 -68.48 -6.53
C ASN A 193 -3.93 -68.59 -7.95
N LYS A 194 -2.95 -67.74 -8.33
CA LYS A 194 -2.30 -67.69 -9.66
C LYS A 194 -3.27 -67.78 -10.85
N THR A 195 -4.48 -67.27 -10.70
CA THR A 195 -5.58 -67.54 -11.65
C THR A 195 -5.44 -66.81 -12.98
N ARG A 196 -4.60 -65.76 -13.06
CA ARG A 196 -4.52 -64.88 -14.24
C ARG A 196 -3.11 -64.34 -14.48
N ARG A 197 -2.76 -64.17 -15.76
CA ARG A 197 -1.56 -63.46 -16.20
C ARG A 197 -1.74 -61.96 -15.94
N LYS A 198 -0.76 -61.33 -15.29
CA LYS A 198 -0.82 -59.90 -14.92
C LYS A 198 0.04 -59.09 -15.88
N LEU A 199 -0.59 -58.25 -16.70
CA LEU A 199 0.09 -57.17 -17.41
C LEU A 199 -0.16 -55.86 -16.67
N TYR A 200 0.92 -55.13 -16.42
CA TYR A 200 0.85 -53.77 -15.88
C TYR A 200 0.98 -52.79 -17.04
N MET A 201 -0.10 -52.07 -17.31
CA MET A 201 -0.10 -50.94 -18.23
C MET A 201 -0.04 -49.67 -17.38
N ASP A 202 1.01 -48.88 -17.53
CA ASP A 202 1.08 -47.55 -16.91
C ASP A 202 0.85 -46.48 -17.96
N GLU A 203 0.18 -45.41 -17.55
CA GLU A 203 -0.01 -44.21 -18.36
C GLU A 203 1.09 -43.21 -18.01
N SER A 204 2.02 -42.98 -18.93
CA SER A 204 3.01 -41.90 -18.77
C SER A 204 2.34 -40.55 -19.04
N TYR A 205 2.20 -39.73 -18.01
CA TYR A 205 1.70 -38.35 -18.14
C TYR A 205 2.84 -37.40 -18.49
N ILE A 206 2.70 -36.66 -19.60
CA ILE A 206 3.54 -35.47 -19.82
C ILE A 206 2.96 -34.37 -18.94
N HIS A 207 3.62 -34.15 -17.81
CA HIS A 207 3.23 -33.10 -16.87
C HIS A 207 3.41 -31.74 -17.56
N GLN A 208 2.35 -30.91 -17.58
CA GLN A 208 2.51 -29.51 -17.95
C GLN A 208 3.27 -28.82 -16.81
N SER A 209 4.53 -28.47 -17.06
CA SER A 209 5.50 -28.04 -16.04
C SER A 209 5.11 -26.80 -15.23
N TYR A 210 4.00 -26.14 -15.53
CA TYR A 210 3.61 -24.88 -14.89
C TYR A 210 2.10 -24.82 -14.63
N CYS A 211 1.70 -25.11 -13.39
CA CYS A 211 0.34 -24.79 -12.94
C CYS A 211 0.31 -23.31 -12.55
N ARG A 212 -0.44 -22.47 -13.28
CA ARG A 212 -0.59 -21.02 -13.01
C ARG A 212 -1.20 -20.70 -11.64
N HIS A 213 -1.64 -21.70 -10.88
CA HIS A 213 -2.16 -21.52 -9.53
C HIS A 213 -1.06 -21.68 -8.47
N ASP A 214 0.10 -22.21 -8.84
CA ASP A 214 1.26 -22.41 -7.95
C ASP A 214 1.99 -21.10 -7.64
N ASP A 215 1.60 -19.97 -8.25
CA ASP A 215 2.14 -18.64 -8.01
C ASP A 215 1.10 -17.65 -7.44
N SER A 216 -0.04 -18.16 -6.97
CA SER A 216 -1.08 -17.38 -6.31
C SER A 216 -0.66 -16.90 -4.92
N LEU A 217 -1.31 -15.82 -4.47
CA LEU A 217 -1.21 -15.28 -3.13
C LEU A 217 -2.04 -16.12 -2.15
N TYR A 218 -1.48 -16.46 -0.98
CA TYR A 218 -2.17 -17.17 0.09
C TYR A 218 -1.74 -16.66 1.48
N ASP A 219 -2.62 -16.80 2.47
CA ASP A 219 -2.32 -16.56 3.88
C ASP A 219 -1.87 -17.89 4.54
N PRO A 220 -0.62 -18.02 5.02
CA PRO A 220 -0.13 -19.22 5.69
C PRO A 220 -0.84 -19.50 7.02
N ASN A 221 -1.35 -18.46 7.68
CA ASN A 221 -2.00 -18.57 8.99
C ASN A 221 -3.52 -18.77 8.87
N ASP A 222 -4.06 -18.79 7.65
CA ASP A 222 -5.48 -19.02 7.42
C ASP A 222 -5.77 -20.52 7.30
N GLU A 223 -6.16 -21.11 8.44
CA GLU A 223 -6.58 -22.51 8.56
C GLU A 223 -7.88 -22.81 7.80
N GLN A 224 -8.72 -21.79 7.56
CA GLN A 224 -9.98 -21.94 6.85
C GLN A 224 -9.81 -21.91 5.33
N ASP A 225 -8.65 -21.49 4.83
CA ASP A 225 -8.30 -21.53 3.39
C ASP A 225 -7.91 -22.96 2.98
N LEU A 226 -8.90 -23.85 2.97
CA LEU A 226 -8.77 -25.25 2.57
C LEU A 226 -8.80 -25.36 1.05
N THR A 227 -7.62 -25.29 0.43
CA THR A 227 -7.49 -25.48 -1.01
C THR A 227 -7.78 -26.93 -1.40
N THR A 228 -8.70 -27.13 -2.34
CA THR A 228 -8.94 -28.45 -2.94
C THR A 228 -7.84 -28.76 -3.95
N ILE A 229 -7.11 -29.86 -3.75
CA ILE A 229 -6.13 -30.36 -4.73
C ILE A 229 -6.82 -30.54 -6.09
N GLY A 230 -6.23 -29.98 -7.14
CA GLY A 230 -6.69 -30.16 -8.51
C GLY A 230 -6.74 -31.65 -8.86
N LYS A 231 -7.89 -32.14 -9.34
CA LYS A 231 -8.07 -33.55 -9.72
C LYS A 231 -7.55 -33.85 -11.14
N HIS A 232 -7.01 -32.87 -11.87
CA HIS A 232 -6.57 -33.09 -13.24
C HIS A 232 -5.19 -33.76 -13.26
N LYS A 233 -5.00 -34.76 -14.11
CA LYS A 233 -3.69 -35.40 -14.33
C LYS A 233 -2.91 -34.82 -15.52
N GLY A 234 -3.37 -33.72 -16.13
CA GLY A 234 -2.80 -33.18 -17.36
C GLY A 234 -3.44 -33.79 -18.62
N ARG A 235 -2.88 -33.52 -19.81
CA ARG A 235 -3.37 -34.09 -21.07
C ARG A 235 -2.92 -35.53 -21.20
N ARG A 236 -3.88 -36.42 -21.52
CA ARG A 236 -3.63 -37.82 -21.84
C ARG A 236 -3.15 -37.91 -23.28
N TYR A 237 -1.98 -38.50 -23.48
CA TYR A 237 -1.55 -38.98 -24.78
C TYR A 237 -1.52 -40.50 -24.67
N CYS A 238 -2.39 -41.18 -25.41
CA CYS A 238 -2.28 -42.62 -25.60
C CYS A 238 -1.20 -42.86 -26.66
N PHE A 239 -0.25 -43.75 -26.39
CA PHE A 239 0.55 -44.38 -27.43
C PHE A 239 -0.23 -45.57 -27.99
#